data_AF-A0A1D2RFB9-F1
#
_entry.id   AF-A0A1D2RFB9-F1
#
_cell.length_a   1.000
_cell.length_b   1.000
_cell.length_c   1.000
_cell.angle_alpha   90.00
_cell.angle_beta   90.00
_cell.angle_gamma   90.00
#
_symmetry.space_group_name_H-M   'P 1'
#
loop_
_entity.id
_entity.type
_entity.pdbx_description
1 polymer ?
#
loop_
_entity_poly.entity_id
_entity_poly.type
_entity_poly.pdbx_seq_one_letter_code
_entity_poly.pdbx_strand_id
1 'polypeptide(L)'
;MKTILIINGHDKIRETKKHYEDQIQKYNNIVKEITKGYFLREQTSKKGKLYKYWYKWIWDGKQMHHKYIGREKPEFNLPEKPHFLFSGLKYQVAGNDIVISEEEYKKIKTFFYDYQIFFVMEP
;
A
#
# COMPACT_ATOMS: atom_id res chain seq x y z
N MET A 1 -5.50 10.38 26.31
CA MET A 1 -6.16 10.06 25.02
C MET A 1 -6.69 8.63 25.11
N LYS A 2 -7.88 8.28 24.60
CA LYS A 2 -8.34 6.88 24.71
C LYS A 2 -7.56 5.99 23.75
N THR A 3 -6.87 5.02 24.31
CA THR A 3 -6.04 4.07 23.58
C THR A 3 -6.70 2.70 23.61
N ILE A 4 -6.66 2.01 22.49
CA ILE A 4 -7.29 0.72 22.29
C ILE A 4 -6.20 -0.31 22.02
N LEU A 5 -6.20 -1.39 22.77
CA LEU A 5 -5.35 -2.55 22.56
C LEU A 5 -6.18 -3.63 21.85
N ILE A 6 -5.69 -4.11 20.71
CA ILE A 6 -6.31 -5.21 19.95
C ILE A 6 -5.37 -6.40 20.02
N ILE A 7 -5.84 -7.49 20.61
CA ILE A 7 -5.04 -8.70 20.83
C ILE A 7 -4.82 -9.44 19.51
N ASN A 8 -3.60 -9.88 19.23
CA ASN A 8 -3.19 -10.52 17.98
C ASN A 8 -3.47 -9.70 16.71
N GLY A 9 -3.73 -8.39 16.84
CA GLY A 9 -4.09 -7.56 15.69
C GLY A 9 -2.97 -7.41 14.66
N HIS A 10 -1.71 -7.59 15.06
CA HIS A 10 -0.57 -7.47 14.15
C HIS A 10 -0.55 -8.56 13.08
N ASP A 11 -0.92 -9.79 13.45
CA ASP A 11 -0.99 -10.91 12.51
C ASP A 11 -2.06 -10.67 11.44
N LYS A 12 -3.20 -10.08 11.83
CA LYS A 12 -4.27 -9.71 10.89
C LYS A 12 -3.83 -8.64 9.90
N ILE A 13 -3.11 -7.62 10.38
CA ILE A 13 -2.54 -6.60 9.51
C ILE A 13 -1.55 -7.22 8.52
N ARG A 14 -0.70 -8.14 8.99
CA ARG A 14 0.29 -8.85 8.16
C ARG A 14 -0.38 -9.70 7.09
N GLU A 15 -1.41 -10.47 7.44
CA GLU A 15 -2.22 -11.24 6.50
C GLU A 15 -2.83 -10.34 5.41
N THR A 16 -3.47 -9.25 5.84
CA THR A 16 -4.08 -8.25 4.93
C THR A 16 -3.03 -7.64 4.00
N LYS A 17 -1.84 -7.34 4.52
CA LYS A 17 -0.72 -6.79 3.74
C LYS A 17 -0.26 -7.78 2.67
N LYS A 18 -0.11 -9.06 3.02
CA LYS A 18 0.25 -10.11 2.06
C LYS A 18 -0.78 -10.21 0.94
N HIS A 19 -2.07 -10.21 1.27
CA HIS A 19 -3.14 -10.22 0.27
C HIS A 19 -3.09 -8.99 -0.65
N TYR A 20 -2.82 -7.81 -0.08
CA TYR A 20 -2.64 -6.58 -0.86
C TYR A 20 -1.42 -6.65 -1.79
N GLU A 21 -0.30 -7.21 -1.34
CA GLU A 21 0.89 -7.43 -2.17
C GLU A 21 0.59 -8.34 -3.36
N ASP A 22 -0.17 -9.43 -3.16
CA ASP A 22 -0.62 -10.31 -4.22
C ASP A 22 -1.52 -9.57 -5.24
N GLN A 23 -2.44 -8.72 -4.76
CA GLN A 23 -3.29 -7.89 -5.63
C GLN A 23 -2.45 -6.87 -6.42
N ILE A 24 -1.45 -6.26 -5.82
CA ILE A 24 -0.53 -5.34 -6.50
C ILE A 24 0.27 -6.06 -7.58
N GLN A 25 0.74 -7.29 -7.29
CA GLN A 25 1.46 -8.07 -8.29
C GLN A 25 0.57 -8.38 -9.50
N LYS A 26 -0.68 -8.78 -9.27
CA LYS A 26 -1.67 -9.01 -10.34
C LYS A 26 -1.96 -7.73 -11.12
N TYR A 27 -2.19 -6.61 -10.43
CA TYR A 27 -2.37 -5.30 -11.04
C TYR A 27 -1.19 -4.92 -11.93
N ASN A 28 0.05 -5.10 -11.46
CA ASN A 28 1.25 -4.79 -12.23
C ASN A 28 1.39 -5.68 -13.47
N ASN A 29 1.00 -6.97 -13.39
CA ASN A 29 0.97 -7.85 -14.56
C ASN A 29 -0.05 -7.35 -15.59
N ILE A 30 -1.26 -6.98 -15.16
CA ILE A 30 -2.30 -6.42 -16.03
C ILE A 30 -1.84 -5.10 -16.65
N VAL A 31 -1.25 -4.19 -15.87
CA VAL A 31 -0.69 -2.93 -16.39
C VAL A 31 0.40 -3.22 -17.42
N LYS A 32 1.29 -4.19 -17.17
CA LYS A 32 2.34 -4.58 -18.12
C LYS A 32 1.75 -5.07 -19.45
N GLU A 33 0.69 -5.85 -19.41
CA GLU A 33 -0.02 -6.35 -20.60
C GLU A 33 -0.76 -5.23 -21.35
N ILE A 34 -1.62 -4.47 -20.64
CA ILE A 34 -2.46 -3.41 -21.23
C ILE A 34 -1.60 -2.32 -21.86
N THR A 35 -0.55 -1.90 -21.15
CA THR A 35 0.30 -0.83 -21.65
C THR A 35 1.31 -1.31 -22.68
N LYS A 36 1.48 -2.63 -22.86
CA LYS A 36 2.60 -3.19 -23.65
C LYS A 36 3.96 -2.71 -23.11
N GLY A 37 4.14 -2.80 -21.80
CA GLY A 37 5.41 -2.56 -21.12
C GLY A 37 5.60 -1.20 -20.46
N TYR A 38 4.58 -0.34 -20.33
CA TYR A 38 4.71 0.89 -19.54
C TYR A 38 4.50 0.62 -18.05
N PHE A 39 5.20 1.37 -17.22
CA PHE A 39 5.09 1.31 -15.77
C PHE A 39 5.41 2.67 -15.15
N LEU A 40 4.85 2.92 -13.97
CA LEU A 40 5.06 4.14 -13.21
C LEU A 40 6.19 3.93 -12.20
N ARG A 41 7.15 4.85 -12.18
CA ARG A 41 8.22 4.88 -11.18
C ARG A 41 8.15 6.17 -10.39
N GLU A 42 8.19 6.04 -9.07
CA GLU A 42 8.29 7.18 -8.17
C GLU A 42 9.77 7.48 -7.90
N GLN A 43 10.15 8.76 -7.98
CA GLN A 43 11.49 9.24 -7.67
C GLN A 43 11.40 10.38 -6.67
N THR A 44 12.14 10.24 -5.58
CA THR A 44 12.27 11.30 -4.58
C THR A 44 13.48 12.16 -4.94
N SER A 45 13.26 13.46 -5.08
CA SER A 45 14.37 14.41 -5.25
C SER A 45 15.19 14.53 -3.97
N LYS A 46 16.42 15.07 -4.09
CA LYS A 46 17.29 15.38 -2.93
C LYS A 46 16.63 16.30 -1.89
N LYS A 47 15.60 17.05 -2.27
CA LYS A 47 14.81 17.95 -1.40
C LYS A 47 13.51 17.31 -0.87
N GLY A 48 13.34 16.00 -1.01
CA GLY A 48 12.17 15.26 -0.49
C GLY A 48 10.90 15.35 -1.34
N LYS A 49 10.89 16.13 -2.43
CA LYS A 49 9.74 16.20 -3.33
C LYS A 49 9.63 14.92 -4.16
N LEU A 50 8.45 14.28 -4.10
CA LEU A 50 8.11 13.09 -4.87
C LEU A 50 7.72 13.47 -6.31
N TYR A 51 8.37 12.85 -7.28
CA TYR A 51 8.04 12.95 -8.69
C TYR A 51 7.60 11.58 -9.21
N LYS A 52 6.60 11.60 -10.10
CA LYS A 52 6.05 10.39 -10.72
C LYS A 52 6.35 10.45 -12.22
N TYR A 53 6.98 9.40 -12.72
CA TYR A 53 7.43 9.33 -14.10
C TYR A 53 7.01 7.99 -14.71
N TRP A 54 6.46 8.07 -15.92
CA TRP A 54 6.17 6.89 -16.73
C TRP A 54 7.42 6.44 -17.47
N TYR A 55 7.67 5.14 -17.43
CA TYR A 55 8.72 4.45 -18.16
C TYR A 55 8.10 3.38 -19.05
N LYS A 56 8.82 2.94 -20.08
CA LYS A 56 8.48 1.79 -20.91
C LYS A 56 9.65 0.81 -20.92
N TRP A 57 9.32 -0.45 -20.72
CA TRP A 57 10.17 -1.60 -21.02
C TRP A 57 10.39 -1.72 -22.53
N ILE A 58 11.64 -1.64 -22.95
CA ILE A 58 12.05 -1.79 -24.35
C ILE A 58 13.10 -2.88 -24.43
N TRP A 59 12.90 -3.82 -25.33
CA TRP A 59 13.88 -4.81 -25.72
C TRP A 59 14.72 -4.25 -26.87
N ASP A 60 16.04 -4.19 -26.70
CA ASP A 60 16.97 -3.71 -27.73
C ASP A 60 17.56 -4.84 -28.61
N GLY A 61 17.12 -6.09 -28.38
CA GLY A 61 17.67 -7.28 -29.01
C GLY A 61 18.66 -8.06 -28.15
N LYS A 62 19.19 -7.47 -27.06
CA LYS A 62 20.16 -8.10 -26.15
C LYS A 62 19.69 -8.10 -24.70
N GLN A 63 19.05 -7.03 -24.24
CA GLN A 63 18.59 -6.90 -22.87
C GLN A 63 17.37 -5.96 -22.75
N MET A 64 16.66 -6.08 -21.62
CA MET A 64 15.51 -5.23 -21.31
C MET A 64 15.98 -3.92 -20.66
N HIS A 65 15.49 -2.79 -21.17
CA HIS A 65 15.79 -1.46 -20.65
C HIS A 65 14.54 -0.64 -20.33
N HIS A 66 14.70 0.34 -19.46
CA HIS A 66 13.66 1.32 -19.13
C HIS A 66 13.87 2.62 -19.90
N LYS A 67 12.96 2.94 -20.82
CA LYS A 67 12.92 4.24 -21.50
C LYS A 67 11.99 5.19 -20.76
N TYR A 68 12.49 6.38 -20.41
CA TYR A 68 11.66 7.44 -19.86
C TYR A 68 10.64 7.95 -20.90
N ILE A 69 9.38 8.10 -20.49
CA ILE A 69 8.28 8.51 -21.36
C ILE A 69 7.80 9.92 -21.03
N GLY A 70 7.63 10.23 -19.74
CA GLY A 70 7.10 11.53 -19.34
C GLY A 70 6.48 11.54 -17.95
N ARG A 71 5.93 12.68 -17.57
CA ARG A 71 5.16 12.86 -16.32
C ARG A 71 3.67 12.58 -16.51
N GLU A 72 3.16 12.84 -17.71
CA GLU A 72 1.76 12.63 -18.05
C GLU A 72 1.47 11.15 -18.25
N LYS A 73 0.32 10.72 -17.74
CA LYS A 73 -0.17 9.34 -17.93
C LYS A 73 -0.44 9.17 -19.42
N PRO A 74 0.26 8.25 -20.11
CA PRO A 74 -0.17 7.91 -21.46
C PRO A 74 -1.59 7.35 -21.36
N GLU A 75 -2.47 7.76 -22.27
CA GLU A 75 -3.90 7.39 -22.22
C GLU A 75 -4.07 5.88 -22.36
N PHE A 76 -4.08 5.22 -21.22
CA PHE A 76 -4.40 3.82 -21.06
C PHE A 76 -5.59 3.74 -20.13
N ASN A 77 -6.59 2.97 -20.54
CA ASN A 77 -7.69 2.59 -19.67
C ASN A 77 -7.17 1.54 -18.68
N LEU A 78 -6.48 2.01 -17.64
CA LEU A 78 -5.93 1.15 -16.59
C LEU A 78 -7.03 0.83 -15.59
N PRO A 79 -7.08 -0.40 -15.06
CA PRO A 79 -7.92 -0.71 -13.91
C PRO A 79 -7.55 0.20 -12.73
N GLU A 80 -8.46 0.33 -11.76
CA GLU A 80 -8.13 1.02 -10.52
C GLU A 80 -7.07 0.25 -9.73
N LYS A 81 -6.12 0.99 -9.13
CA LYS A 81 -5.09 0.40 -8.29
C LYS A 81 -5.76 -0.16 -7.02
N PRO A 82 -5.42 -1.38 -6.58
CA PRO A 82 -5.89 -1.86 -5.28
C PRO A 82 -5.44 -0.91 -4.16
N HIS A 83 -6.28 -0.75 -3.15
CA HIS A 83 -6.02 0.12 -2.00
C HIS A 83 -5.69 -0.71 -0.77
N PHE A 84 -4.60 -0.38 -0.08
CA PHE A 84 -4.28 -1.02 1.19
C PHE A 84 -5.06 -0.34 2.31
N LEU A 85 -5.96 -1.07 2.94
CA LEU A 85 -6.86 -0.54 3.98
C LEU A 85 -6.11 0.17 5.13
N PHE A 86 -4.99 -0.39 5.59
CA PHE A 86 -4.22 0.19 6.70
C PHE A 86 -3.24 1.28 6.23
N SER A 87 -3.35 1.75 4.98
CA SER A 87 -2.51 2.83 4.46
C SER A 87 -2.80 4.14 5.20
N GLY A 88 -1.79 4.73 5.83
CA GLY A 88 -1.91 5.98 6.57
C GLY A 88 -2.51 5.83 7.99
N LEU A 89 -2.77 4.59 8.43
CA LEU A 89 -3.19 4.31 9.80
C LEU A 89 -2.01 4.46 10.76
N LYS A 90 -2.21 5.16 11.89
CA LYS A 90 -1.20 5.29 12.95
C LYS A 90 -1.50 4.30 14.07
N TYR A 91 -0.61 3.34 14.28
CA TYR A 91 -0.70 2.37 15.37
C TYR A 91 0.71 1.97 15.83
N GLN A 92 0.81 1.43 17.04
CA GLN A 92 2.02 0.84 17.60
C GLN A 92 1.85 -0.67 17.70
N VAL A 93 2.94 -1.41 17.55
CA VAL A 93 2.96 -2.87 17.69
C VAL A 93 3.57 -3.21 19.05
N ALA A 94 2.86 -4.01 19.84
CA ALA A 94 3.30 -4.52 21.14
C ALA A 94 3.29 -6.05 21.09
N GLY A 95 4.40 -6.63 20.62
CA GLY A 95 4.47 -8.06 20.33
C GLY A 95 3.57 -8.44 19.15
N ASN A 96 2.55 -9.26 19.40
CA ASN A 96 1.52 -9.61 18.42
C ASN A 96 0.27 -8.71 18.49
N ASP A 97 0.20 -7.86 19.50
CA ASP A 97 -0.94 -6.97 19.71
C ASP A 97 -0.67 -5.62 19.04
N ILE A 98 -1.74 -4.86 18.81
CA ILE A 98 -1.66 -3.49 18.31
C ILE A 98 -2.30 -2.52 19.28
N VAL A 99 -1.62 -1.41 19.47
CA VAL A 99 -2.05 -0.27 20.28
C VAL A 99 -2.40 0.86 19.32
N ILE A 100 -3.62 1.35 19.37
CA ILE A 100 -4.15 2.31 18.41
C ILE A 100 -5.01 3.36 19.11
N SER A 101 -5.03 4.59 18.60
CA SER A 101 -5.95 5.60 19.12
C SER A 101 -7.39 5.25 18.76
N GLU A 102 -8.35 5.72 19.56
CA GLU A 102 -9.77 5.54 19.26
C GLU A 102 -10.16 6.11 17.88
N GLU A 103 -9.58 7.25 17.49
CA GLU A 103 -9.82 7.89 16.20
C GLU A 103 -9.37 7.02 15.02
N GLU A 104 -8.19 6.42 15.11
CA GLU A 104 -7.67 5.53 14.08
C GLU A 104 -8.43 4.21 14.07
N TYR A 105 -8.80 3.68 15.24
CA TYR A 105 -9.61 2.46 15.35
C TYR A 105 -10.98 2.58 14.67
N LYS A 106 -11.65 3.72 14.78
CA LYS A 106 -12.96 3.95 14.13
C LYS A 106 -12.93 3.73 12.62
N LYS A 107 -11.79 3.96 11.97
CA LYS A 107 -11.60 3.76 10.51
C LYS A 107 -11.57 2.28 10.12
N ILE A 108 -11.22 1.40 11.04
CA ILE A 108 -10.93 -0.02 10.78
C ILE A 108 -11.70 -0.97 11.72
N LYS A 109 -12.63 -0.46 12.53
CA LYS A 109 -13.36 -1.25 13.53
C LYS A 109 -14.02 -2.51 12.97
N THR A 110 -14.45 -2.48 11.71
CA THR A 110 -15.09 -3.60 11.03
C THR A 110 -14.13 -4.75 10.73
N PHE A 111 -12.82 -4.49 10.69
CA PHE A 111 -11.79 -5.50 10.44
C PHE A 111 -11.36 -6.26 11.69
N PHE A 112 -11.76 -5.78 12.86
CA PHE A 112 -11.41 -6.32 14.16
C PHE A 112 -12.68 -6.62 14.99
N TYR A 113 -13.83 -6.80 14.35
CA TYR A 113 -15.11 -6.98 15.03
C TYR A 113 -15.17 -8.25 15.91
N ASP A 114 -14.40 -9.26 15.53
CA ASP A 114 -14.27 -10.57 16.17
C ASP A 114 -13.01 -10.67 17.07
N TYR A 115 -12.28 -9.57 17.23
CA TYR A 115 -11.04 -9.55 18.01
C TYR A 115 -11.32 -9.16 19.46
N GLN A 116 -10.47 -9.64 20.36
CA GLN A 116 -10.46 -9.20 21.74
C GLN A 116 -9.83 -7.80 21.85
N ILE A 117 -10.58 -6.88 22.46
CA ILE A 117 -10.24 -5.45 22.50
C ILE A 117 -10.30 -4.95 23.93
N PHE A 118 -9.29 -4.19 24.35
CA PHE A 118 -9.23 -3.52 25.65
C PHE A 118 -9.11 -2.01 25.48
N PHE A 119 -9.84 -1.27 26.31
CA PHE A 119 -9.73 0.18 26.41
C PHE A 119 -8.73 0.53 27.50
N VAL A 120 -7.59 1.07 27.10
CA VAL A 120 -6.55 1.54 28.02
C VAL A 120 -6.81 3.02 28.29
N MET A 121 -7.18 3.33 29.52
CA MET A 121 -7.21 4.70 30.02
C MET A 121 -5.81 5.05 30.53
N GLU A 122 -5.24 6.15 30.04
CA GLU A 122 -4.09 6.75 30.73
C GLU A 122 -4.54 7.19 32.14
N PRO A 123 -3.75 6.89 33.19
CA PRO A 123 -4.07 7.26 34.56
C PRO A 123 -4.10 8.78 34.77
#